data_AF-A0A9N9NXI5-F1
#
_entry.id   AF-A0A9N9NXI5-F1
#
_cell.length_a   1.000
_cell.length_b   1.000
_cell.length_c   1.000
_cell.angle_alpha   90.00
_cell.angle_beta   90.00
_cell.angle_gamma   90.00
#
_symmetry.space_group_name_H-M   'P 1'
#
loop_
_entity.id
_entity.type
_entity.pdbx_description
1 polymer ?
#
loop_
_entity_poly.entity_id
_entity_poly.type
_entity_poly.pdbx_seq_one_letter_code
_entity_poly.pdbx_strand_id
1 'polypeptide(L)'
;MGTYDFEKEICRILQDSSKIRDYNAKLRNKYMKINNEARRLKVENSKLFSQYACTETSLAKYKAKCHAKSEEVKLLQSVINSLPPGYFDKNNQLDGPERTDSYVKSGGKKNNEPERSYSLLFLKKRFH
;
A
#
# COMPACT_ATOMS: atom_id res chain seq x y z
N MET A 1 -70.18 -37.67 -10.81
CA MET A 1 -69.00 -36.79 -10.82
C MET A 1 -68.50 -36.73 -12.25
N GLY A 2 -68.70 -35.59 -12.92
CA GLY A 2 -68.54 -35.46 -14.38
C GLY A 2 -67.10 -35.15 -14.80
N THR A 3 -66.76 -35.51 -16.03
CA THR A 3 -65.48 -35.25 -16.72
C THR A 3 -64.97 -33.81 -16.59
N TYR A 4 -65.87 -32.85 -16.42
CA TYR A 4 -65.59 -31.42 -16.19
C TYR A 4 -64.72 -31.12 -14.95
N ASP A 5 -64.78 -31.94 -13.89
CA ASP A 5 -64.00 -31.70 -12.67
C ASP A 5 -62.51 -32.05 -12.89
N PHE A 6 -62.25 -33.11 -13.66
CA PHE A 6 -60.89 -33.50 -14.04
C PHE A 6 -60.23 -32.51 -15.00
N GLU A 7 -60.97 -31.99 -15.99
CA GLU A 7 -60.44 -30.98 -16.92
C GLU A 7 -59.99 -29.71 -16.17
N LYS A 8 -60.78 -29.29 -15.18
CA LYS A 8 -60.46 -28.13 -14.33
C LYS A 8 -59.21 -28.37 -13.48
N GLU A 9 -59.04 -29.56 -12.95
CA GLU A 9 -57.86 -29.93 -12.17
C GLU A 9 -56.60 -30.01 -13.05
N ILE A 10 -56.70 -30.62 -14.23
CA ILE A 10 -55.61 -30.65 -15.23
C ILE A 10 -55.18 -29.23 -15.59
N CYS A 11 -56.13 -28.32 -15.85
CA CYS A 11 -55.81 -26.92 -16.15
C CYS A 11 -55.04 -26.23 -15.01
N ARG A 12 -55.43 -26.47 -13.74
CA ARG A 12 -54.73 -25.90 -12.58
C ARG A 12 -53.30 -26.45 -12.47
N ILE A 13 -53.12 -27.76 -12.63
CA ILE A 13 -51.80 -28.40 -12.61
C ILE A 13 -50.90 -27.82 -13.70
N LEU A 14 -51.41 -27.64 -14.92
CA LEU A 14 -50.65 -27.07 -16.03
C LEU A 14 -50.24 -25.62 -15.75
N GLN A 15 -51.14 -24.81 -15.18
CA GLN A 15 -50.82 -23.44 -14.79
C GLN A 15 -49.73 -23.38 -13.72
N ASP A 16 -49.84 -24.20 -12.68
CA ASP A 16 -48.86 -24.22 -11.60
C ASP A 16 -47.51 -24.78 -12.07
N SER A 17 -47.52 -25.80 -12.93
CA SER A 17 -46.32 -26.29 -13.61
C SER A 17 -45.62 -25.20 -14.41
N SER A 18 -46.37 -24.36 -15.14
CA SER A 18 -45.80 -23.21 -15.86
C SER A 18 -45.18 -22.20 -14.91
N LYS A 19 -45.84 -21.85 -13.80
CA LYS A 19 -45.28 -20.94 -12.78
C LYS A 19 -43.99 -21.48 -12.17
N ILE A 20 -43.93 -22.78 -11.87
CA ILE A 20 -42.74 -23.45 -11.34
C ILE A 20 -41.59 -23.37 -12.35
N ARG A 21 -41.86 -23.62 -13.63
CA ARG A 21 -40.85 -23.51 -14.70
C ARG A 21 -40.27 -22.10 -14.79
N ASP A 22 -41.11 -21.07 -14.75
CA ASP A 22 -40.67 -19.68 -14.80
C ASP A 22 -39.84 -19.30 -13.57
N TYR A 23 -40.26 -19.76 -12.38
CA TYR A 23 -39.52 -19.56 -11.15
C TYR A 23 -38.13 -20.23 -11.19
N ASN A 24 -38.07 -21.48 -11.67
CA ASN A 24 -36.81 -22.22 -11.82
C ASN A 24 -35.87 -21.54 -12.82
N ALA A 25 -36.38 -20.99 -13.92
CA ALA A 25 -35.59 -20.21 -14.87
C ALA A 25 -34.98 -18.97 -14.20
N LYS A 26 -35.77 -18.24 -13.40
CA LYS A 26 -35.29 -17.08 -12.61
C LYS A 26 -34.21 -17.48 -11.62
N LEU A 27 -34.37 -18.58 -10.90
CA LEU A 27 -33.36 -19.10 -9.97
C LEU A 27 -32.06 -19.47 -10.68
N ARG A 28 -32.15 -20.20 -11.80
CA ARG A 28 -30.98 -20.59 -12.59
C ARG A 28 -30.19 -19.36 -13.06
N ASN A 29 -30.89 -18.31 -13.51
CA ASN A 29 -30.25 -17.07 -13.90
C ASN A 29 -29.56 -16.36 -12.73
N LYS A 30 -30.19 -16.32 -11.55
CA LYS A 30 -29.55 -15.76 -10.33
C LYS A 30 -28.30 -16.54 -9.95
N TYR A 31 -28.36 -17.87 -9.95
CA TYR A 31 -27.22 -18.73 -9.66
C TYR A 31 -26.06 -18.47 -10.63
N MET A 32 -26.33 -18.38 -11.93
CA MET A 32 -25.31 -18.09 -12.93
C MET A 32 -24.64 -16.73 -12.71
N LYS A 33 -25.42 -15.69 -12.36
CA LYS A 33 -24.86 -14.37 -12.03
C LYS A 33 -23.93 -14.43 -10.82
N ILE A 34 -24.36 -15.07 -9.74
CA ILE A 34 -23.55 -15.23 -8.52
C ILE A 34 -22.27 -16.01 -8.83
N ASN A 35 -22.36 -17.12 -9.57
CA ASN A 35 -21.20 -17.94 -9.92
C ASN A 35 -20.19 -17.17 -10.79
N ASN A 36 -20.67 -16.37 -11.74
CA ASN A 36 -19.80 -15.53 -12.57
C ASN A 36 -19.09 -14.46 -11.72
N GLU A 37 -19.82 -13.83 -10.80
CA GLU A 37 -19.25 -12.83 -9.89
C GLU A 37 -18.21 -13.45 -8.94
N ALA A 38 -18.50 -14.62 -8.37
CA ALA A 38 -17.56 -15.36 -7.54
C ALA A 38 -16.26 -15.69 -8.29
N ARG A 39 -16.38 -16.07 -9.58
CA ARG A 39 -15.21 -16.32 -10.44
C ARG A 39 -14.39 -15.05 -10.68
N ARG A 40 -15.06 -13.93 -10.96
CA ARG A 40 -14.43 -12.62 -11.15
C ARG A 40 -13.65 -12.21 -9.91
N LEU A 41 -14.29 -12.28 -8.74
CA LEU A 41 -13.67 -11.96 -7.45
C LEU A 41 -12.48 -12.87 -7.13
N LYS A 42 -12.55 -14.17 -7.46
CA LYS A 42 -11.43 -15.09 -7.28
C LYS A 42 -10.20 -14.64 -8.07
N VAL A 43 -10.38 -14.26 -9.33
CA VAL A 43 -9.28 -13.77 -10.19
C VAL A 43 -8.72 -12.46 -9.65
N GLU A 44 -9.58 -11.52 -9.26
CA GLU A 44 -9.16 -10.24 -8.69
C GLU A 44 -8.39 -10.41 -7.39
N ASN A 45 -8.85 -11.31 -6.51
CA ASN A 45 -8.16 -11.62 -5.25
C ASN A 45 -6.77 -12.23 -5.51
N SER A 46 -6.64 -13.15 -6.47
CA SER A 46 -5.33 -13.67 -6.88
C SER A 46 -4.39 -12.58 -7.41
N LYS A 47 -4.91 -11.62 -8.17
CA LYS A 47 -4.14 -10.47 -8.65
C LYS A 47 -3.65 -9.58 -7.50
N LEU A 48 -4.53 -9.26 -6.55
CA LEU A 48 -4.19 -8.47 -5.36
C LEU A 48 -3.14 -9.19 -4.51
N PHE A 49 -3.29 -10.49 -4.29
CA PHE A 49 -2.31 -11.29 -3.55
C PHE A 49 -0.94 -11.28 -4.21
N SER A 50 -0.88 -11.44 -5.54
CA SER A 50 0.37 -11.34 -6.29
C SER A 50 1.02 -9.97 -6.16
N GLN A 51 0.23 -8.89 -6.26
CA GLN A 51 0.75 -7.52 -6.08
C GLN A 51 1.28 -7.29 -4.67
N TYR A 52 0.57 -7.78 -3.66
CA TYR A 52 0.99 -7.70 -2.26
C TYR A 52 2.33 -8.43 -2.02
N ALA A 53 2.49 -9.63 -2.55
CA ALA A 53 3.76 -10.37 -2.44
C ALA A 53 4.93 -9.62 -3.11
N CYS A 54 4.69 -9.00 -4.27
CA CYS A 54 5.69 -8.18 -4.96
C CYS A 54 6.09 -6.92 -4.16
N THR A 55 5.12 -6.23 -3.56
CA THR A 55 5.39 -5.02 -2.77
C THR A 55 6.10 -5.36 -1.45
N GLU A 56 5.70 -6.44 -0.78
CA GLU A 56 6.38 -6.94 0.42
C GLU A 56 7.84 -7.31 0.15
N THR A 57 8.10 -8.01 -0.95
CA THR A 57 9.47 -8.35 -1.37
C THR A 57 10.29 -7.10 -1.66
N SER A 58 9.69 -6.12 -2.35
CA SER A 58 10.37 -4.86 -2.67
C SER A 58 10.68 -4.05 -1.43
N LEU A 59 9.77 -4.03 -0.45
CA LEU A 59 9.97 -3.38 0.84
C LEU A 59 11.10 -4.04 1.63
N ALA A 60 11.16 -5.38 1.65
CA ALA A 60 12.25 -6.11 2.31
C ALA A 60 13.61 -5.77 1.69
N LYS A 61 13.70 -5.76 0.35
CA LYS A 61 14.92 -5.35 -0.37
C LYS A 61 15.34 -3.93 -0.03
N TYR A 62 14.39 -2.99 -0.01
CA TYR A 62 14.67 -1.60 0.34
C TYR A 62 15.19 -1.46 1.78
N LYS A 63 14.53 -2.13 2.75
CA LYS A 63 14.97 -2.16 4.15
C LYS A 63 16.39 -2.71 4.31
N ALA A 64 16.71 -3.81 3.64
CA ALA A 64 18.05 -4.38 3.65
C ALA A 64 19.10 -3.40 3.10
N LYS A 65 18.78 -2.71 1.99
CA LYS A 65 19.66 -1.70 1.40
C LYS A 65 19.88 -0.51 2.34
N CYS A 66 18.83 -0.02 3.00
CA CYS A 66 18.92 1.06 3.99
C CYS A 66 19.77 0.63 5.19
N HIS A 67 19.61 -0.60 5.66
CA HIS A 67 20.42 -1.14 6.75
C HIS A 67 21.91 -1.19 6.36
N ALA A 68 22.24 -1.73 5.19
CA ALA A 68 23.63 -1.77 4.70
C ALA A 68 24.27 -0.38 4.64
N LYS A 69 23.56 0.60 4.06
CA LYS A 69 24.03 2.00 4.02
C LYS A 69 24.20 2.61 5.42
N SER A 70 23.32 2.28 6.35
CA SER A 70 23.42 2.74 7.74
C SER A 70 24.69 2.21 8.42
N GLU A 71 25.01 0.93 8.20
CA GLU A 71 26.25 0.34 8.72
C GLU A 71 27.50 0.93 8.06
N GLU A 72 27.49 1.21 6.75
CA GLU A 72 28.59 1.93 6.08
C GLU A 72 28.82 3.31 6.70
N VAL A 73 27.76 4.08 6.97
CA VAL A 73 27.85 5.38 7.63
C VAL A 73 28.42 5.25 9.04
N LYS A 74 28.00 4.25 9.81
CA LYS A 74 28.57 3.99 11.16
C LYS A 74 30.05 3.66 11.08
N LEU A 75 30.47 2.84 10.12
CA LEU A 75 31.88 2.50 9.90
C LEU A 75 32.70 3.74 9.55
N LEU A 76 32.23 4.56 8.61
CA LEU A 76 32.88 5.82 8.24
C LEU A 76 32.97 6.78 9.44
N GLN A 77 31.91 6.90 10.24
CA GLN A 77 31.94 7.72 11.44
C GLN A 77 32.96 7.20 12.46
N SER A 78 33.09 5.88 12.62
CA SER A 78 34.11 5.27 13.47
C SER A 78 35.52 5.60 12.98
N VAL A 79 35.76 5.54 11.66
CA VAL A 79 37.05 5.92 11.06
C VAL A 79 37.33 7.40 11.33
N ILE A 80 36.36 8.29 11.13
CA ILE A 80 36.50 9.73 11.40
C ILE A 80 36.85 9.97 12.88
N ASN A 81 36.17 9.29 13.80
CA ASN A 81 36.42 9.43 15.24
C ASN A 81 37.80 8.89 15.67
N SER A 82 38.43 8.03 14.87
CA SER A 82 39.79 7.54 15.13
C SER A 82 40.89 8.47 14.62
N LEU A 83 40.54 9.47 13.80
CA LEU A 83 41.51 10.45 13.30
C LEU A 83 41.88 11.46 14.40
N PRO A 84 43.13 11.97 14.40
CA PRO A 84 43.54 13.01 15.34
C PRO A 84 42.69 14.28 15.21
N PRO A 85 42.39 14.98 16.32
CA PRO A 85 41.81 16.32 16.26
C PRO A 85 42.68 17.24 15.38
N GLY A 86 42.07 17.95 14.43
CA GLY A 86 42.77 18.81 13.47
C GLY A 86 43.30 18.11 12.21
N TYR A 87 43.02 16.81 12.00
CA TYR A 87 43.39 16.11 10.76
C TYR A 87 42.81 16.78 9.50
N PHE A 88 41.58 17.31 9.57
CA PHE A 88 40.93 17.98 8.45
C PHE A 88 41.21 19.50 8.37
N ASP A 89 41.85 20.10 9.37
CA ASP A 89 42.09 21.56 9.42
C ASP A 89 43.19 22.03 8.45
N LYS A 90 43.99 21.11 7.90
CA LYS A 90 45.20 21.44 7.13
C LYS A 90 44.94 21.92 5.69
N ASN A 91 43.68 21.95 5.23
CA ASN A 91 43.35 22.37 3.86
C ASN A 91 43.00 23.86 3.72
N ASN A 92 42.95 24.62 4.82
CA ASN A 92 42.70 26.08 4.79
C ASN A 92 43.97 26.92 4.98
N GLN A 93 45.16 26.31 5.10
CA GLN A 93 46.40 27.04 5.27
C GLN A 93 46.94 27.47 3.89
N LEU A 94 46.31 28.51 3.33
CA LEU A 94 46.96 29.34 2.31
C LEU A 94 48.08 30.11 3.02
N ASP A 95 49.29 29.55 3.00
CA ASP A 95 50.50 30.25 3.46
C ASP A 95 50.76 31.44 2.51
N GLY A 96 50.32 32.62 2.91
CA GLY A 96 50.58 33.88 2.23
C GLY A 96 50.39 35.06 3.19
N PRO A 97 51.31 36.04 3.24
CA PRO A 97 51.38 37.02 4.31
C PRO A 97 50.28 38.08 4.22
N GLU A 98 49.84 38.49 5.41
CA GLU A 98 48.85 39.51 5.76
C GLU A 98 48.67 40.64 4.75
N ARG A 99 47.40 40.91 4.40
CA ARG A 99 46.92 42.28 4.24
C ARG A 99 45.57 42.47 4.92
N THR A 100 45.64 43.27 5.98
CA THR A 100 44.59 44.03 6.67
C THR A 100 43.54 44.57 5.69
N ASP A 101 42.24 44.47 6.00
CA ASP A 101 41.44 45.60 6.51
C ASP A 101 39.92 45.38 6.50
N SER A 102 39.31 45.97 7.53
CA SER A 102 37.98 46.59 7.55
C SER A 102 36.70 45.74 7.76
N TYR A 103 36.16 46.00 8.95
CA TYR A 103 34.79 45.94 9.42
C TYR A 103 33.71 46.37 8.39
N VAL A 104 32.71 45.51 8.12
CA VAL A 104 31.34 45.94 7.80
C VAL A 104 30.31 44.99 8.42
N LYS A 105 29.43 45.58 9.23
CA LYS A 105 28.24 45.03 9.85
C LYS A 105 27.03 45.21 8.93
N SER A 106 26.29 44.15 8.60
CA SER A 106 24.88 44.15 8.16
C SER A 106 24.45 42.70 7.95
N GLY A 107 23.28 42.18 8.28
CA GLY A 107 21.96 42.73 8.52
C GLY A 107 20.99 41.53 8.45
N GLY A 108 19.98 41.48 9.31
CA GLY A 108 19.14 40.29 9.48
C GLY A 108 18.21 39.96 8.31
N LYS A 109 17.73 38.71 8.24
CA LYS A 109 16.30 38.35 8.35
C LYS A 109 16.07 36.84 8.16
N LYS A 110 15.11 36.38 8.96
CA LYS A 110 14.39 35.10 9.02
C LYS A 110 13.86 34.62 7.66
N ASN A 111 13.57 33.31 7.52
CA ASN A 111 12.20 32.77 7.41
C ASN A 111 12.15 31.31 6.91
N ASN A 112 11.12 30.60 7.39
CA ASN A 112 10.41 29.45 6.81
C ASN A 112 10.70 28.04 7.36
N GLU A 113 10.00 27.75 8.46
CA GLU A 113 9.30 26.48 8.70
C GLU A 113 8.36 26.15 7.52
N PRO A 114 8.04 24.87 7.28
CA PRO A 114 6.64 24.48 7.54
C PRO A 114 6.48 23.11 8.21
N GLU A 115 5.72 23.16 9.29
CA GLU A 115 4.63 22.29 9.74
C GLU A 115 4.58 20.80 9.31
N ARG A 116 4.70 19.97 10.35
CA ARG A 116 3.87 18.80 10.72
C ARG A 116 2.94 18.19 9.64
N SER A 117 3.04 16.86 9.48
CA SER A 117 1.87 16.04 9.12
C SER A 117 1.78 14.79 10.00
N TYR A 118 0.64 14.72 10.68
CA TYR A 118 0.18 13.65 11.57
C TYR A 118 -0.26 12.43 10.76
N SER A 119 0.08 11.22 11.23
CA SER A 119 -0.82 10.03 11.29
C SER A 119 -0.05 8.72 11.50
N LEU A 120 0.52 8.53 12.69
CA LEU A 120 1.02 7.22 13.16
C LEU A 120 0.04 6.63 14.18
N LEU A 121 -1.17 6.29 13.75
CA LEU A 121 -2.15 5.58 14.57
C LEU A 121 -3.08 4.74 13.67
N PHE A 122 -3.25 3.47 14.06
CA PHE A 122 -4.10 2.41 13.49
C PHE A 122 -3.52 1.75 12.21
N LEU A 123 -3.20 0.44 12.13
CA LEU A 123 -3.76 -0.75 12.77
C LEU A 123 -2.67 -1.72 13.22
N LYS A 124 -2.71 -2.12 14.50
CA LYS A 124 -2.05 -3.32 15.03
C LYS A 124 -3.10 -4.10 15.83
N LYS A 125 -3.74 -5.11 15.22
CA LYS A 125 -4.25 -6.37 15.83
C LYS A 125 -5.39 -7.00 15.02
N ARG A 126 -5.12 -8.19 14.46
CA ARG A 126 -5.95 -9.40 14.30
C ARG A 126 -5.07 -10.34 13.47
N PHE A 127 -4.72 -11.55 13.89
CA PHE A 127 -5.59 -12.67 14.27
C PHE A 127 -4.90 -13.59 15.31
N HIS A 128 -5.65 -13.97 16.34
CA HIS A 128 -5.66 -15.31 16.92
C HIS A 128 -7.08 -15.84 16.73
#